data_AF-A0A1H6G9Q6-F1
#
_entry.id   AF-A0A1H6G9Q6-F1
#
_cell.length_a   1.000
_cell.length_b   1.000
_cell.length_c   1.000
_cell.angle_alpha   90.00
_cell.angle_beta   90.00
_cell.angle_gamma   90.00
#
_symmetry.space_group_name_H-M   'P 1'
#
loop_
_entity.id
_entity.type
_entity.pdbx_description
1 polymer ?
#
loop_
_entity_poly.entity_id
_entity_poly.type
_entity_poly.pdbx_seq_one_letter_code
_entity_poly.pdbx_strand_id
1 'polypeptide(L)'
;MRGWILALAVTAGSVPAAAQTIALPIDKGFWTTETEKCATVYHGYVFDGKRWGALYYHGPGGSMGPSAELQPITQARVVAGGFTQMQFGGYDGTGYLRIKSLGPDKALYRVGAPFRDEIQETDETLIRCNFASLSPKMQAALRRHAPMLVAR
;
A
#
# COMPACT_ATOMS: atom_id res chain seq x y z
N MET A 1 -48.11 -49.78 -1.26
CA MET A 1 -47.75 -48.36 -1.04
C MET A 1 -46.43 -48.31 -0.30
N ARG A 2 -45.32 -48.06 -1.01
CA ARG A 2 -43.96 -47.96 -0.44
C ARG A 2 -43.50 -46.51 -0.61
N GLY A 3 -43.62 -45.71 0.45
CA GLY A 3 -43.10 -44.35 0.48
C GLY A 3 -41.66 -44.35 0.97
N TRP A 4 -40.72 -43.97 0.10
CA TRP A 4 -39.34 -43.70 0.48
C TRP A 4 -39.14 -42.18 0.40
N ILE A 5 -38.89 -41.54 1.55
CA ILE A 5 -38.47 -40.14 1.60
C ILE A 5 -36.94 -40.15 1.56
N LEU A 6 -36.37 -39.72 0.43
CA LEU A 6 -34.95 -39.42 0.30
C LEU A 6 -34.70 -38.05 0.96
N ALA A 7 -33.99 -38.05 2.09
CA ALA A 7 -33.49 -36.82 2.69
C ALA A 7 -32.27 -36.32 1.90
N LEU A 8 -32.40 -35.17 1.25
CA LEU A 8 -31.30 -34.45 0.62
C LEU A 8 -30.49 -33.71 1.71
N ALA A 9 -29.31 -34.22 2.03
CA ALA A 9 -28.33 -33.50 2.83
C ALA A 9 -27.73 -32.35 2.00
N VAL A 10 -28.16 -31.12 2.30
CA VAL A 10 -27.53 -29.91 1.77
C VAL A 10 -26.22 -29.69 2.54
N THR A 11 -25.11 -30.15 1.99
CA THR A 11 -23.79 -29.73 2.45
C THR A 11 -23.59 -28.28 2.03
N ALA A 12 -23.81 -27.34 2.96
CA ALA A 12 -23.40 -25.96 2.80
C ALA A 12 -21.86 -25.94 2.72
N GLY A 13 -21.34 -26.01 1.51
CA GLY A 13 -19.92 -25.82 1.24
C GLY A 13 -19.58 -24.36 1.49
N SER A 14 -19.03 -24.06 2.66
CA SER A 14 -18.35 -22.80 2.94
C SER A 14 -17.15 -22.71 2.00
N VAL A 15 -17.35 -22.18 0.79
CA VAL A 15 -16.24 -21.88 -0.11
C VAL A 15 -15.35 -20.89 0.65
N PRO A 16 -14.06 -21.20 0.89
CA PRO A 16 -13.17 -20.23 1.52
C PRO A 16 -13.20 -18.98 0.66
N ALA A 17 -13.48 -17.82 1.26
CA ALA A 17 -13.35 -16.56 0.56
C ALA A 17 -11.91 -16.50 0.02
N ALA A 18 -11.76 -16.71 -1.28
CA ALA A 18 -10.46 -16.64 -1.93
C ALA A 18 -9.86 -15.28 -1.56
N ALA A 19 -8.67 -15.30 -0.96
CA ALA A 19 -7.97 -14.09 -0.59
C ALA A 19 -7.89 -13.19 -1.83
N GLN A 20 -8.62 -12.07 -1.82
CA GLN A 20 -8.64 -11.14 -2.93
C GLN A 20 -7.20 -10.69 -3.16
N THR A 21 -6.69 -10.91 -4.38
CA THR A 21 -5.33 -10.52 -4.70
C THR A 21 -5.31 -9.00 -4.83
N ILE A 22 -4.62 -8.31 -3.93
CA ILE A 22 -4.42 -6.86 -4.01
C ILE A 22 -3.51 -6.58 -5.21
N ALA A 23 -4.07 -5.95 -6.23
CA ALA A 23 -3.33 -5.52 -7.42
C ALA A 23 -3.26 -3.99 -7.45
N LEU A 24 -2.09 -3.44 -7.14
CA LEU A 24 -1.78 -2.03 -7.41
C LEU A 24 -1.07 -1.91 -8.75
N PRO A 25 -1.19 -0.77 -9.45
CA PRO A 25 -0.58 -0.55 -10.76
C PRO A 25 0.93 -0.22 -10.69
N ILE A 26 1.59 -0.56 -9.58
CA ILE A 26 3.00 -0.25 -9.30
C ILE A 26 3.71 -1.48 -8.74
N ASP A 27 5.02 -1.54 -8.95
CA ASP A 27 5.84 -2.59 -8.38
C ASP A 27 5.98 -2.47 -6.86
N LYS A 28 6.21 -3.61 -6.21
CA LYS A 28 6.66 -3.66 -4.82
C LYS A 28 7.98 -2.87 -4.68
N GLY A 29 8.14 -2.16 -3.56
CA GLY A 29 9.36 -1.43 -3.29
C GLY A 29 9.20 -0.30 -2.28
N PHE A 30 10.30 0.42 -2.11
CA PHE A 30 10.33 1.70 -1.41
C PHE A 30 10.22 2.83 -2.43
N TRP A 31 9.29 3.74 -2.18
CA TRP A 31 8.92 4.84 -3.05
C TRP A 31 9.17 6.15 -2.31
N THR A 32 9.86 7.11 -2.92
CA THR A 32 10.05 8.45 -2.35
C THR A 32 9.59 9.50 -3.33
N THR A 33 9.37 10.73 -2.89
CA THR A 33 9.09 11.86 -3.78
C THR A 33 10.23 12.06 -4.79
N GLU A 34 9.88 12.45 -6.02
CA GLU A 34 10.84 12.59 -7.13
C GLU A 34 11.95 13.62 -6.87
N THR A 35 11.73 14.58 -5.97
CA THR A 35 12.71 15.59 -5.57
C THR A 35 13.77 15.07 -4.61
N GLU A 36 13.56 13.90 -4.01
CA GLU A 36 14.47 13.28 -3.04
C GLU A 36 15.51 12.39 -3.72
N LYS A 37 16.64 12.19 -3.03
CA LYS A 37 17.70 11.28 -3.50
C LYS A 37 17.68 9.98 -2.71
N CYS A 38 17.57 8.85 -3.41
CA CYS A 38 17.54 7.51 -2.78
C CYS A 38 18.69 7.27 -1.78
N ALA A 39 19.89 7.77 -2.05
CA ALA A 39 21.06 7.57 -1.19
C ALA A 39 20.99 8.30 0.17
N THR A 40 20.17 9.36 0.28
CA THR A 40 20.09 10.22 1.48
C THR A 40 18.70 10.34 2.07
N VAL A 41 17.70 9.74 1.41
CA VAL A 41 16.31 9.80 1.84
C VAL A 41 16.10 9.17 3.22
N TYR A 42 15.31 9.84 4.04
CA TYR A 42 14.92 9.38 5.37
C TYR A 42 13.40 9.25 5.55
N HIS A 43 12.60 9.51 4.51
CA HIS A 43 11.14 9.37 4.47
C HIS A 43 10.69 8.84 3.11
N GLY A 44 9.73 7.92 3.10
CA GLY A 44 9.06 7.50 1.87
C GLY A 44 7.93 6.54 2.18
N TYR A 45 7.39 5.91 1.16
CA TYR A 45 6.32 4.93 1.23
C TYR A 45 6.83 3.53 0.90
N VAL A 46 6.20 2.53 1.48
CA VAL A 46 6.51 1.13 1.26
C VAL A 46 5.29 0.44 0.68
N PHE A 47 5.48 -0.26 -0.44
CA PHE A 47 4.52 -1.25 -0.95
C PHE A 47 5.15 -2.63 -0.94
N ASP A 48 4.64 -3.55 -0.11
CA ASP A 48 5.15 -4.93 -0.03
C ASP A 48 4.28 -5.96 -0.79
N GLY A 49 3.26 -5.49 -1.51
CA GLY A 49 2.25 -6.32 -2.17
C GLY A 49 0.98 -6.54 -1.36
N LYS A 50 0.98 -6.19 -0.06
CA LYS A 50 -0.19 -6.32 0.82
C LYS A 50 -0.44 -5.08 1.66
N ARG A 51 0.61 -4.34 1.99
CA ARG A 51 0.57 -3.13 2.81
C ARG A 51 1.09 -1.95 2.03
N TRP A 52 0.49 -0.79 2.30
CA TRP A 52 0.97 0.52 1.86
C TRP A 52 1.08 1.44 3.07
N GLY A 53 2.06 2.32 3.09
CA GLY A 53 2.18 3.34 4.13
C GLY A 53 3.57 3.94 4.23
N ALA A 54 3.73 4.91 5.13
CA ALA A 54 4.96 5.65 5.30
C ALA A 54 6.00 4.86 6.12
N LEU A 55 7.27 5.03 5.77
CA LEU A 55 8.44 4.61 6.54
C LEU A 55 9.40 5.79 6.60
N TYR A 56 9.68 6.27 7.81
CA TYR A 56 10.43 7.51 7.96
C TYR A 56 11.18 7.61 9.27
N TYR A 57 12.17 8.49 9.27
CA TYR A 57 12.81 9.04 10.46
C TYR A 57 12.32 10.46 10.67
N HIS A 58 12.18 10.86 11.92
CA HIS A 58 11.74 12.20 12.33
C HIS A 58 12.84 12.92 13.13
N GLY A 59 12.60 14.16 13.51
CA GLY A 59 13.58 15.03 14.18
C GLY A 59 14.62 15.63 13.20
N PRO A 60 15.47 16.56 13.66
CA PRO A 60 16.45 17.22 12.81
C PRO A 60 17.37 16.21 12.11
N GLY A 61 17.43 16.27 10.79
CA GLY A 61 18.22 15.34 9.96
C GLY A 61 17.77 13.87 10.03
N GLY A 62 16.52 13.60 10.43
CA GLY A 62 16.03 12.24 10.61
C GLY A 62 16.74 11.49 11.74
N SER A 63 17.07 12.18 12.83
CA SER A 63 17.83 11.60 13.97
C SER A 63 17.05 10.57 14.77
N MET A 64 15.71 10.58 14.72
CA MET A 64 14.83 9.72 15.52
C MET A 64 14.03 8.73 14.64
N GLY A 65 13.75 7.53 15.15
CA GLY A 65 13.00 6.48 14.43
C GLY A 65 13.82 5.19 14.15
N PRO A 66 13.38 4.32 13.23
CA PRO A 66 12.32 4.57 12.24
C PRO A 66 10.91 4.43 12.82
N SER A 67 9.99 5.22 12.28
CA SER A 67 8.53 5.03 12.40
C SER A 67 8.01 4.39 11.12
N ALA A 68 7.08 3.44 11.25
CA ALA A 68 6.48 2.75 10.12
C ALA A 68 4.96 2.68 10.30
N GLU A 69 4.23 3.28 9.37
CA GLU A 69 2.77 3.39 9.38
C GLU A 69 2.17 2.53 8.27
N LEU A 70 2.56 1.25 8.22
CA LEU A 70 2.16 0.33 7.15
C LEU A 70 0.79 -0.27 7.45
N GLN A 71 -0.19 0.04 6.60
CA GLN A 71 -1.56 -0.45 6.74
C GLN A 71 -1.87 -1.55 5.71
N PRO A 72 -2.58 -2.62 6.11
CA PRO A 72 -3.02 -3.65 5.18
C PRO A 72 -4.07 -3.11 4.21
N ILE A 73 -3.81 -3.28 2.92
CA ILE A 73 -4.77 -2.99 1.87
C ILE A 73 -5.79 -4.13 1.88
N THR A 74 -7.04 -3.82 2.17
CA THR A 74 -8.13 -4.81 2.16
C THR A 74 -8.81 -4.88 0.81
N GLN A 75 -8.82 -3.78 0.06
CA GLN A 75 -9.37 -3.71 -1.31
C GLN A 75 -8.59 -2.71 -2.15
N ALA A 76 -8.51 -2.99 -3.45
CA ALA A 76 -8.00 -2.05 -4.45
C ALA A 76 -8.98 -2.02 -5.63
N ARG A 77 -9.30 -0.83 -6.13
CA ARG A 77 -10.20 -0.68 -7.29
C ARG A 77 -9.75 0.44 -8.21
N VAL A 78 -9.88 0.22 -9.51
CA VAL A 78 -9.63 1.26 -10.52
C VAL A 78 -10.72 2.34 -10.41
N VAL A 79 -10.31 3.60 -10.51
CA VAL A 79 -11.18 4.77 -10.53
C VAL A 79 -10.78 5.70 -11.68
N ALA A 80 -11.56 6.76 -11.91
CA ALA A 80 -11.32 7.71 -12.99
C ALA A 80 -9.89 8.31 -12.95
N GLY A 81 -9.42 8.78 -14.10
CA GLY A 81 -8.08 9.38 -14.25
C GLY A 81 -6.92 8.37 -14.30
N GLY A 82 -7.21 7.08 -14.31
CA GLY A 82 -6.20 6.00 -14.33
C GLY A 82 -5.62 5.68 -12.95
N PHE A 83 -6.30 6.10 -11.88
CA PHE A 83 -5.90 5.78 -10.52
C PHE A 83 -6.45 4.43 -10.06
N THR A 84 -5.78 3.82 -9.10
CA THR A 84 -6.28 2.74 -8.27
C THR A 84 -6.44 3.26 -6.84
N GLN A 85 -7.66 3.22 -6.32
CA GLN A 85 -7.94 3.58 -4.93
C GLN A 85 -7.65 2.40 -4.02
N MET A 86 -6.88 2.66 -2.97
CA MET A 86 -6.59 1.73 -1.88
C MET A 86 -7.62 1.91 -0.77
N GLN A 87 -8.12 0.79 -0.25
CA GLN A 87 -8.90 0.73 0.97
C GLN A 87 -8.09 0.01 2.04
N PHE A 88 -7.98 0.62 3.23
CA PHE A 88 -7.33 0.02 4.38
C PHE A 88 -8.37 -0.57 5.34
N GLY A 89 -8.02 -1.66 6.02
CA GLY A 89 -8.91 -2.31 6.97
C GLY A 89 -9.26 -1.38 8.13
N GLY A 90 -10.55 -1.26 8.46
CA GLY A 90 -11.01 -0.42 9.57
C GLY A 90 -11.04 1.08 9.29
N TYR A 91 -10.72 1.52 8.07
CA TYR A 91 -10.89 2.92 7.67
C TYR A 91 -12.28 3.13 7.05
N ASP A 92 -13.16 3.83 7.77
CA ASP A 92 -14.50 4.24 7.34
C ASP A 92 -14.60 5.74 7.03
N GLY A 93 -13.46 6.43 6.98
CA GLY A 93 -13.40 7.87 6.73
C GLY A 93 -13.70 8.26 5.28
N THR A 94 -14.11 9.51 5.09
CA THR A 94 -14.43 10.11 3.78
C THR A 94 -13.20 10.35 2.89
N GLY A 95 -11.99 10.27 3.46
CA GLY A 95 -10.75 10.43 2.71
C GLY A 95 -10.44 9.25 1.79
N TYR A 96 -9.46 9.41 0.92
CA TYR A 96 -8.97 8.31 0.07
C TYR A 96 -7.50 8.44 -0.24
N LEU A 97 -6.91 7.28 -0.51
CA LEU A 97 -5.53 7.15 -0.98
C LEU A 97 -5.57 6.46 -2.33
N ARG A 98 -4.95 7.08 -3.33
CA ARG A 98 -4.99 6.64 -4.72
C ARG A 98 -3.59 6.61 -5.29
N ILE A 99 -3.32 5.66 -6.18
CA ILE A 99 -2.05 5.57 -6.87
C ILE A 99 -2.25 5.33 -8.36
N LYS A 100 -1.44 5.99 -9.18
CA LYS A 100 -1.42 5.84 -10.63
C LYS A 100 0.00 5.53 -11.07
N SER A 101 0.16 4.56 -11.96
CA SER A 101 1.46 4.31 -12.60
C SER A 101 1.79 5.40 -13.60
N LEU A 102 3.03 5.89 -13.58
CA LEU A 102 3.60 6.73 -14.63
C LEU A 102 4.74 6.00 -15.38
N GLY A 103 5.00 4.74 -15.03
CA GLY A 103 6.08 3.91 -15.55
C GLY A 103 6.57 2.89 -14.50
N PRO A 104 7.54 2.03 -14.83
CA PRO A 104 8.00 0.96 -13.92
C PRO A 104 8.49 1.47 -12.56
N ASP A 105 9.19 2.60 -12.56
CA ASP A 105 9.80 3.20 -11.36
C ASP A 105 9.26 4.60 -11.06
N LYS A 106 8.08 4.95 -11.60
CA LYS A 106 7.41 6.24 -11.36
C LYS A 106 5.92 6.08 -11.12
N ALA A 107 5.40 6.83 -10.17
CA ALA A 107 3.98 6.83 -9.83
C ALA A 107 3.50 8.23 -9.44
N LEU A 108 2.19 8.44 -9.50
CA LEU A 108 1.52 9.60 -8.90
C LEU A 108 0.69 9.08 -7.72
N TYR A 109 1.03 9.53 -6.52
CA TYR A 109 0.30 9.22 -5.29
C TYR A 109 -0.59 10.39 -4.92
N ARG A 110 -1.87 10.11 -4.70
CA ARG A 110 -2.88 11.11 -4.38
C ARG A 110 -3.50 10.84 -3.02
N VAL A 111 -3.51 11.87 -2.19
CA VAL A 111 -4.25 11.88 -0.92
C VAL A 111 -5.42 12.83 -1.06
N GLY A 112 -6.64 12.30 -0.91
CA GLY A 112 -7.84 13.10 -0.74
C GLY A 112 -8.20 13.18 0.73
N ALA A 113 -8.02 14.34 1.36
CA ALA A 113 -8.37 14.56 2.76
C ALA A 113 -9.67 15.37 2.85
N PRO A 114 -10.63 14.99 3.71
CA PRO A 114 -11.82 15.78 3.94
C PRO A 114 -11.45 17.11 4.61
N PHE A 115 -11.94 18.22 4.05
CA PHE A 115 -11.78 19.55 4.62
C PHE A 115 -13.08 20.32 4.51
N ARG A 116 -13.68 20.64 5.67
CA ARG A 116 -14.98 21.36 5.78
C ARG A 116 -16.06 20.76 4.87
N ASP A 117 -16.27 21.36 3.70
CA ASP A 117 -17.31 21.09 2.71
C ASP A 117 -16.78 20.43 1.42
N GLU A 118 -15.49 20.12 1.34
CA GLU A 118 -14.85 19.53 0.16
C GLU A 118 -13.82 18.44 0.49
N ILE A 119 -13.30 17.77 -0.55
CA ILE A 119 -12.09 16.94 -0.45
C ILE A 119 -10.93 17.72 -1.06
N GLN A 120 -9.90 17.98 -0.26
CA GLN A 120 -8.64 18.52 -0.77
C GLN A 120 -7.76 17.38 -1.26
N GLU A 121 -7.41 17.44 -2.54
CA GLU A 121 -6.48 16.50 -3.16
C GLU A 121 -5.05 17.08 -3.14
N THR A 122 -4.09 16.26 -2.73
CA THR A 122 -2.66 16.53 -2.90
C THR A 122 -2.04 15.38 -3.69
N ASP A 123 -1.26 15.74 -4.71
CA ASP A 123 -0.54 14.80 -5.57
C ASP A 123 0.97 14.87 -5.31
N GLU A 124 1.58 13.70 -5.15
CA GLU A 124 3.02 13.52 -5.03
C GLU A 124 3.51 12.62 -6.17
N THR A 125 4.44 13.12 -6.99
CA THR A 125 5.17 12.28 -7.93
C THR A 125 6.20 11.47 -7.16
N LEU A 126 6.10 10.14 -7.24
CA LEU A 126 6.99 9.20 -6.58
C LEU A 126 7.93 8.54 -7.57
N ILE A 127 9.15 8.27 -7.12
CA ILE A 127 10.13 7.41 -7.76
C ILE A 127 10.39 6.17 -6.90
N ARG A 128 10.64 5.02 -7.53
CA ARG A 128 11.05 3.81 -6.80
C ARG A 128 12.56 3.79 -6.60
N CYS A 129 13.00 3.56 -5.36
CA CYS A 129 14.41 3.37 -5.06
C CYS A 129 14.77 1.89 -5.02
N ASN A 130 15.88 1.53 -5.67
CA ASN A 130 16.50 0.23 -5.49
C ASN A 130 17.04 0.12 -4.06
N PHE A 131 16.78 -0.99 -3.38
CA PHE A 131 17.27 -1.26 -2.02
C PHE A 131 18.77 -1.01 -1.85
N ALA A 132 19.60 -1.42 -2.82
CA ALA A 132 21.04 -1.23 -2.76
C ALA A 132 21.48 0.24 -2.87
N SER A 133 20.62 1.10 -3.44
CA SER A 133 20.88 2.54 -3.57
C SER A 133 20.49 3.35 -2.33
N LEU A 134 19.82 2.73 -1.36
CA LEU A 134 19.36 3.37 -0.14
C LEU A 134 20.51 3.53 0.87
N SER A 135 20.39 4.54 1.74
CA SER A 135 21.31 4.69 2.87
C SER A 135 21.33 3.43 3.75
N PRO A 136 22.46 3.09 4.41
CA PRO A 136 22.53 1.94 5.32
C PRO A 136 21.43 1.96 6.39
N LYS A 137 21.08 3.16 6.84
CA LYS A 137 20.02 3.41 7.81
C LYS A 137 18.64 3.02 7.25
N MET A 138 18.30 3.45 6.04
CA MET A 138 17.03 3.08 5.41
C MET A 138 16.98 1.60 5.02
N GLN A 139 18.11 1.02 4.59
CA GLN A 139 18.21 -0.42 4.37
C GLN A 139 17.88 -1.22 5.65
N ALA A 140 18.39 -0.80 6.80
CA ALA A 140 18.08 -1.42 8.09
C ALA A 140 16.58 -1.27 8.45
N ALA A 141 16.00 -0.09 8.21
CA ALA A 141 14.57 0.14 8.44
C ALA A 141 13.69 -0.79 7.57
N LEU A 142 14.00 -0.92 6.28
CA LEU A 142 13.27 -1.82 5.38
C LEU A 142 13.41 -3.29 5.78
N ARG A 143 14.60 -3.75 6.17
CA ARG A 143 14.79 -5.11 6.70
C ARG A 143 13.89 -5.38 7.91
N ARG A 144 13.72 -4.38 8.79
CA ARG A 144 12.89 -4.51 9.99
C ARG A 144 11.39 -4.48 9.71
N HIS A 145 10.93 -3.58 8.84
CA HIS A 145 9.49 -3.29 8.68
C HIS A 145 8.86 -3.89 7.42
N ALA A 146 9.68 -4.20 6.40
CA ALA A 146 9.25 -4.77 5.13
C ALA A 146 10.26 -5.80 4.59
N PRO A 147 10.57 -6.87 5.36
CA PRO A 147 11.61 -7.85 4.99
C PRO A 147 11.36 -8.52 3.63
N MET A 148 10.10 -8.63 3.22
CA MET A 148 9.70 -9.17 1.90
C MET A 148 10.24 -8.37 0.71
N LEU A 149 10.64 -7.11 0.91
CA LEU A 149 11.25 -6.28 -0.13
C LEU A 149 12.76 -6.48 -0.28
N VAL A 150 13.37 -7.11 0.72
CA VAL A 150 14.83 -7.27 0.81
C VAL A 150 15.24 -8.70 0.51
N ALA A 151 14.36 -9.67 0.82
CA ALA A 151 14.56 -11.05 0.46
C ALA A 151 14.36 -11.24 -1.06
N ARG A 152 15.45 -11.59 -1.74
CA ARG A 152 15.44 -12.27 -3.04
C ARG A 152 15.83 -13.72 -2.82
#